data_AF-R6JT68-F1
#
_entry.id   AF-R6JT68-F1
#
_cell.length_a   1.000
_cell.length_b   1.000
_cell.length_c   1.000
_cell.angle_alpha   90.00
_cell.angle_beta   90.00
_cell.angle_gamma   90.00
#
_symmetry.space_group_name_H-M   'P 1'
#
loop_
_entity.id
_entity.type
_entity.pdbx_description
1 polymer ?
#
loop_
_entity_poly.entity_id
_entity_poly.type
_entity_poly.pdbx_seq_one_letter_code
_entity_poly.pdbx_strand_id
1 'polypeptide(L)'
;MKHEWKKQEKEIYGVKTKPCVVDVPAQKYIIVSGNGNPNDEIFSDKVAALFSMAYKIKMAYKALAEKSNEITDYTVYPLEEIWNMVISVWGKNTVKYI
;
A
#
# COMPACT_ATOMS: atom_id res chain seq x y z
N MET A 1 6.05 19.55 10.04
CA MET A 1 6.96 19.08 8.97
C MET A 1 6.31 17.87 8.31
N LYS A 2 6.43 17.70 6.98
CA LYS A 2 5.79 16.59 6.26
C LYS A 2 6.36 15.23 6.69
N HIS A 3 5.50 14.23 6.89
CA HIS A 3 5.89 12.84 7.12
C HIS A 3 6.33 12.18 5.80
N GLU A 4 7.55 11.65 5.78
CA GLU A 4 8.18 10.97 4.66
C GLU A 4 8.63 9.57 5.11
N TRP A 5 7.82 8.56 4.81
CA TRP A 5 8.07 7.16 5.20
C TRP A 5 9.46 6.65 4.77
N LYS A 6 9.94 7.04 3.58
CA LYS A 6 11.30 6.70 3.11
C LYS A 6 12.42 7.16 4.05
N LYS A 7 12.18 8.22 4.82
CA LYS A 7 13.16 8.81 5.75
C LYS A 7 12.95 8.31 7.17
N GLN A 8 11.69 8.19 7.60
CA GLN A 8 11.33 7.89 8.99
C GLN A 8 11.21 6.39 9.27
N GLU A 9 10.87 5.58 8.26
CA GLU A 9 10.58 4.15 8.39
C GLU A 9 11.59 3.32 7.58
N LYS A 10 12.87 3.68 7.68
CA LYS A 10 13.96 3.04 6.92
C LYS A 10 14.16 1.57 7.25
N GLU A 11 13.74 1.14 8.43
CA GLU A 11 13.87 -0.26 8.85
C GLU A 11 12.98 -1.19 8.03
N ILE A 12 11.80 -0.71 7.63
CA ILE A 12 10.82 -1.48 6.85
C ILE A 12 10.85 -1.15 5.35
N TYR A 13 11.16 0.09 4.96
CA TYR A 13 11.15 0.54 3.57
C TYR A 13 12.53 0.82 2.96
N GLY A 14 13.59 0.79 3.78
CA GLY A 14 14.98 1.00 3.38
C GLY A 14 15.84 -0.25 3.47
N VAL A 15 15.21 -1.42 3.44
CA VAL A 15 15.87 -2.72 3.61
C VAL A 15 16.94 -2.95 2.54
N LYS A 16 18.05 -3.56 2.94
CA LYS A 16 19.19 -3.83 2.05
C LYS A 16 19.02 -5.19 1.37
N THR A 17 19.88 -5.47 0.40
CA THR A 17 19.90 -6.74 -0.34
C THR A 17 20.18 -7.98 0.52
N LYS A 18 20.71 -7.79 1.73
CA LYS A 18 20.95 -8.90 2.67
C LYS A 18 19.68 -9.18 3.48
N PRO A 19 19.17 -10.43 3.49
CA PRO A 19 18.04 -10.80 4.33
C PRO A 19 18.31 -10.48 5.81
N CYS A 20 17.30 -9.96 6.50
CA CYS A 20 17.34 -9.68 7.93
C CYS A 20 15.95 -9.85 8.54
N VAL A 21 15.90 -10.08 9.85
CA VAL A 21 14.66 -10.05 10.62
C VAL A 21 14.27 -8.58 10.84
N VAL A 22 12.98 -8.27 10.65
CA VAL A 22 12.42 -6.93 10.85
C VAL A 22 11.12 -7.03 11.65
N ASP A 23 10.90 -6.07 12.55
CA ASP A 23 9.64 -5.92 13.26
C ASP A 23 8.76 -4.93 12.49
N VAL A 24 7.57 -5.37 12.06
CA VAL A 24 6.61 -4.52 11.36
C VAL A 24 5.49 -4.15 12.33
N PRO A 25 5.39 -2.88 12.78
CA PRO A 25 4.34 -2.46 13.69
C PRO A 25 2.97 -2.47 13.00
N ALA A 26 1.90 -2.46 13.80
CA ALA A 26 0.55 -2.34 13.26
C ALA A 26 0.39 -1.03 12.47
N GLN A 27 -0.09 -1.13 11.24
CA GLN A 27 -0.31 -0.02 10.33
C GLN A 27 -1.77 0.07 9.88
N LYS A 28 -2.15 1.22 9.33
CA LYS A 28 -3.49 1.47 8.78
C LYS A 28 -3.40 1.42 7.26
N TYR A 29 -4.25 0.61 6.64
CA TYR A 29 -4.27 0.42 5.19
C TYR A 29 -5.65 0.73 4.60
N ILE A 30 -5.65 1.23 3.37
CA ILE A 30 -6.76 1.10 2.45
C ILE A 30 -6.52 -0.15 1.61
N ILE A 31 -7.52 -1.02 1.49
CA ILE A 31 -7.36 -2.38 0.97
C ILE A 31 -8.38 -2.61 -0.13
N VAL A 32 -7.96 -3.21 -1.25
CA VAL A 32 -8.84 -3.63 -2.35
C VAL A 32 -8.61 -5.11 -2.63
N SER A 33 -9.46 -5.93 -2.02
CA SER A 33 -9.39 -7.37 -2.20
C SER A 33 -9.78 -7.82 -3.61
N GLY A 34 -9.23 -8.95 -4.04
CA GLY A 34 -9.56 -9.53 -5.33
C GLY A 34 -8.95 -10.89 -5.56
N ASN A 35 -9.24 -11.41 -6.76
CA ASN A 35 -8.66 -12.64 -7.27
C ASN A 35 -8.48 -12.47 -8.78
N GLY A 36 -7.43 -13.06 -9.34
CA GLY A 36 -7.18 -13.06 -10.78
C GLY A 36 -5.69 -13.08 -11.10
N ASN A 37 -5.38 -12.85 -12.37
CA ASN A 37 -4.01 -12.65 -12.83
C ASN A 37 -3.65 -11.16 -12.68
N PRO A 38 -2.54 -10.80 -12.01
CA PRO A 38 -2.08 -9.41 -11.89
C PRO A 38 -1.83 -8.72 -13.24
N ASN A 39 -1.65 -9.49 -14.31
CA ASN A 39 -1.43 -8.96 -15.65
C ASN A 39 -2.74 -8.58 -16.37
N ASP A 40 -3.90 -8.86 -15.79
CA ASP A 40 -5.19 -8.52 -16.39
C ASP A 40 -5.57 -7.06 -16.08
N GLU A 41 -6.33 -6.43 -17.00
CA GLU A 41 -6.77 -5.03 -16.90
C GLU A 41 -7.51 -4.71 -15.59
N ILE A 42 -8.31 -5.66 -15.09
CA ILE A 42 -9.06 -5.54 -13.84
C ILE A 42 -8.13 -5.25 -12.65
N PHE A 43 -6.91 -5.80 -12.65
CA PHE A 43 -5.94 -5.54 -11.59
C PHE A 43 -5.44 -4.09 -11.67
N SER A 44 -5.06 -3.63 -12.86
CA SER A 44 -4.64 -2.25 -13.11
C SER A 44 -5.74 -1.25 -12.73
N ASP A 45 -7.01 -1.52 -13.05
CA ASP A 45 -8.14 -0.68 -12.69
C ASP A 45 -8.32 -0.55 -11.17
N LYS A 46 -8.13 -1.66 -10.44
CA LYS A 46 -8.18 -1.65 -8.97
C LYS A 46 -7.03 -0.85 -8.37
N VAL A 47 -5.82 -0.99 -8.89
CA VAL A 47 -4.66 -0.19 -8.47
C VAL A 47 -4.91 1.29 -8.74
N ALA A 48 -5.46 1.64 -9.91
CA ALA A 48 -5.82 3.01 -10.25
C ALA A 48 -6.88 3.59 -9.29
N ALA A 49 -7.91 2.81 -8.96
CA ALA A 49 -8.93 3.20 -7.98
C ALA A 49 -8.34 3.41 -6.57
N LEU A 50 -7.45 2.51 -6.14
CA LEU A 50 -6.75 2.59 -4.85
C LEU A 50 -5.92 3.88 -4.75
N PHE A 51 -5.10 4.18 -5.75
CA PHE A 51 -4.29 5.41 -5.76
C PHE A 51 -5.14 6.66 -5.89
N SER A 52 -6.22 6.64 -6.68
CA SER A 52 -7.17 7.76 -6.74
C SER A 52 -7.71 8.12 -5.36
N MET A 53 -8.05 7.12 -4.53
CA MET A 53 -8.48 7.32 -3.16
C MET A 53 -7.33 7.81 -2.25
N ALA A 54 -6.15 7.18 -2.33
CA ALA A 54 -4.99 7.56 -1.53
C ALA A 54 -4.60 9.04 -1.73
N TYR A 55 -4.58 9.51 -2.97
CA TYR A 55 -4.23 10.90 -3.27
C TYR A 55 -5.30 11.89 -2.80
N LYS A 56 -6.60 11.53 -2.86
CA LYS A 56 -7.67 12.35 -2.27
C LYS A 56 -7.49 12.51 -0.76
N ILE A 57 -7.22 11.42 -0.05
CA ILE A 57 -6.93 11.45 1.40
C ILE A 57 -5.70 12.33 1.68
N LYS A 58 -4.62 12.15 0.91
CA LYS A 58 -3.39 12.94 1.04
C LYS A 58 -3.65 14.44 0.84
N MET A 59 -4.46 14.83 -0.16
CA MET A 59 -4.82 16.23 -0.38
C MET A 59 -5.63 16.80 0.79
N ALA A 60 -6.54 16.02 1.38
CA ALA A 60 -7.29 16.42 2.56
C ALA A 60 -6.37 16.65 3.77
N TYR A 61 -5.43 15.73 4.03
CA TYR A 61 -4.44 15.87 5.11
C TYR A 61 -3.55 17.10 4.93
N LYS A 62 -3.09 17.36 3.70
CA LYS A 62 -2.31 18.57 3.39
C LYS A 62 -3.09 19.84 3.72
N ALA A 63 -4.34 19.94 3.27
CA ALA A 63 -5.19 21.11 3.53
C ALA A 63 -5.53 21.29 5.02
N LEU A 64 -5.62 20.20 5.79
CA LEU A 64 -5.84 20.25 7.23
C LEU A 64 -4.57 20.61 8.01
N ALA A 65 -3.41 20.13 7.58
CA ALA A 65 -2.11 20.46 8.17
C ALA A 65 -1.75 21.95 8.03
N GLU A 66 -2.30 22.65 7.03
CA GLU A 66 -2.19 24.11 6.90
C GLU A 66 -3.03 24.87 7.95
N LYS A 67 -4.02 24.21 8.55
CA LYS A 67 -4.99 24.82 9.50
C LYS A 67 -4.80 24.38 10.94
N SER A 68 -4.14 23.24 11.19
CA SER A 68 -3.91 22.69 12.53
C SER A 68 -2.54 22.01 12.60
N ASN A 69 -1.84 22.20 13.72
CA ASN A 69 -0.58 21.53 14.00
C ASN A 69 -0.75 20.09 14.51
N GLU A 70 -1.98 19.64 14.77
CA GLU A 70 -2.28 18.27 15.22
C GLU A 70 -2.25 17.27 14.05
N ILE A 71 -2.41 17.76 12.82
CA ILE A 71 -2.45 16.95 11.60
C ILE A 71 -1.20 17.22 10.78
N THR A 72 -0.54 16.15 10.33
CA THR A 72 0.69 16.23 9.56
C THR A 72 0.44 15.78 8.11
N ASP A 73 0.85 16.60 7.13
CA ASP A 73 0.92 16.19 5.72
C ASP A 73 1.87 14.99 5.58
N TYR A 74 1.64 14.12 4.59
CA TYR A 74 2.45 12.93 4.39
C TYR A 74 2.70 12.64 2.89
N THR A 75 3.72 11.83 2.60
CA THR A 75 3.91 11.23 1.27
C THR A 75 3.06 9.97 1.13
N VAL A 76 2.33 9.84 0.02
CA VAL A 76 1.64 8.58 -0.32
C VAL A 76 2.63 7.41 -0.26
N TYR A 77 2.22 6.33 0.38
CA TYR A 77 2.99 5.10 0.56
C TYR A 77 3.10 4.33 -0.76
N PRO A 78 4.08 3.42 -0.90
CA PRO A 78 4.17 2.57 -2.08
C PRO A 78 2.97 1.61 -2.14
N LEU A 79 2.72 1.03 -3.32
CA LEU A 79 1.79 -0.08 -3.43
C LEU A 79 2.38 -1.30 -2.71
N GLU A 80 1.57 -1.95 -1.89
CA GLU A 80 1.88 -3.20 -1.20
C GLU A 80 0.78 -4.21 -1.49
N GLU A 81 1.16 -5.48 -1.57
CA GLU A 81 0.26 -6.55 -1.99
C GLU A 81 0.51 -7.80 -1.16
N ILE A 82 -0.56 -8.45 -0.71
CA ILE A 82 -0.49 -9.76 -0.05
C ILE A 82 -1.02 -10.80 -1.02
N TRP A 83 -0.14 -11.62 -1.57
CA TRP A 83 -0.49 -12.68 -2.52
C TRP A 83 -0.72 -14.02 -1.83
N ASN A 84 -1.90 -14.59 -2.01
CA ASN A 84 -2.24 -15.94 -1.59
C ASN A 84 -2.54 -16.81 -2.82
N MET A 85 -1.77 -17.88 -3.01
CA MET A 85 -2.07 -18.87 -4.04
C MET A 85 -3.30 -19.68 -3.65
N VAL A 86 -4.30 -19.71 -4.53
CA VAL A 86 -5.42 -20.65 -4.43
C VAL A 86 -5.24 -21.71 -5.51
N ILE A 87 -4.86 -22.91 -5.09
CA ILE A 87 -4.83 -24.08 -5.99
C ILE A 87 -6.28 -24.49 -6.22
N SER A 88 -6.79 -24.23 -7.44
CA SER A 88 -8.08 -24.79 -7.86
C SER A 88 -7.87 -26.24 -8.31
N VAL A 89 -8.81 -27.12 -7.95
CA VAL A 89 -8.76 -28.58 -8.20
C VAL A 89 -8.69 -28.94 -9.70
N TRP A 90 -8.87 -27.95 -10.59
CA TRP A 90 -8.94 -28.10 -12.04
C TRP A 90 -7.75 -27.48 -12.81
N GLY A 91 -6.63 -27.19 -12.15
CA GLY A 91 -5.39 -26.78 -12.83
C GLY A 91 -5.33 -25.31 -13.28
N LYS A 92 -6.26 -24.46 -12.85
CA LYS A 92 -6.16 -23.00 -13.04
C LYS A 92 -5.58 -22.35 -11.77
N ASN A 93 -4.37 -21.84 -11.86
CA ASN A 93 -3.76 -21.05 -10.78
C ASN A 93 -4.53 -19.72 -10.67
N THR A 94 -5.18 -19.46 -9.54
CA THR A 94 -5.82 -18.17 -9.28
C THR A 94 -5.19 -17.57 -8.04
N VAL A 95 -4.80 -16.29 -8.09
CA VAL A 95 -4.13 -15.62 -6.98
C VAL A 95 -5.09 -14.67 -6.31
N LYS A 96 -5.32 -14.86 -5.02
CA LYS A 96 -6.04 -13.90 -4.19
C LYS A 96 -5.08 -12.82 -3.72
N TYR A 97 -5.50 -11.58 -3.85
CA TYR A 97 -4.82 -10.44 -3.23
C TYR A 97 -5.76 -9.77 -2.24
N ILE A 98 -5.16 -9.29 -1.15
CA ILE A 98 -5.81 -8.42 -0.16
C ILE A 98 -5.20 -7.04 -0.36
#